data_AF-A0AAC8QAD0-F1
#
_entry.id   AF-A0AAC8QAD0-F1
#
_cell.length_a   1.000
_cell.length_b   1.000
_cell.length_c   1.000
_cell.angle_alpha   90.00
_cell.angle_beta   90.00
_cell.angle_gamma   90.00
#
_symmetry.space_group_name_H-M   'P 1'
#
loop_
_entity.id
_entity.type
_entity.pdbx_description
1 polymer ?
#
loop_
_entity_poly.entity_id
_entity_poly.type
_entity_poly.pdbx_seq_one_letter_code
_entity_poly.pdbx_strand_id
1 'polypeptide(L)'
;MKLEHWQSILRTHRQVRSLLDQSLPPEPTTLGERTQVRVGLQGLAQLQQLLLAEIGVLQRSLGGTYREEEIDEAVRPFVYLVDELVLRRLADLEQADWPLLQYKLYGIDSGGDRFYEVADEKLVQRGASPLVFELLHFCLTAGFEGRYAGNTARLREYKERLAARIPTPEAVPAPPPAVAQQPLVHAFPWRYYAVSGFVVVTVPVLLWWLSR
;
A
#
# COMPACT_ATOMS: atom_id res chain seq x y z
N MET A 1 -12.26 -0.93 -4.64
CA MET A 1 -12.67 -0.87 -3.22
C MET A 1 -12.69 0.57 -2.66
N LYS A 2 -13.38 0.85 -1.55
CA LYS A 2 -13.31 2.16 -0.85
C LYS A 2 -11.88 2.42 -0.35
N LEU A 3 -11.44 3.69 -0.39
CA LEU A 3 -10.11 4.11 0.05
C LEU A 3 -9.79 3.68 1.50
N GLU A 4 -10.79 3.71 2.38
CA GLU A 4 -10.68 3.36 3.80
C GLU A 4 -10.24 1.91 4.01
N HIS A 5 -10.81 0.94 3.27
CA HIS A 5 -10.43 -0.46 3.40
C HIS A 5 -9.00 -0.71 2.89
N TRP A 6 -8.58 0.00 1.85
CA TRP A 6 -7.21 -0.09 1.36
C TRP A 6 -6.21 0.44 2.38
N GLN A 7 -6.55 1.55 3.03
CA GLN A 7 -5.77 2.08 4.16
C GLN A 7 -5.70 1.08 5.32
N SER A 8 -6.80 0.38 5.63
CA SER A 8 -6.82 -0.68 6.65
C SER A 8 -5.87 -1.82 6.30
N ILE A 9 -5.93 -2.37 5.08
CA ILE A 9 -5.03 -3.44 4.63
C ILE A 9 -3.56 -3.02 4.74
N LEU A 10 -3.23 -1.83 4.21
CA LEU A 10 -1.87 -1.29 4.27
C LEU A 10 -1.39 -1.06 5.71
N ARG A 11 -2.27 -0.55 6.57
CA ARG A 11 -1.98 -0.33 7.99
C ARG A 11 -1.70 -1.65 8.69
N THR A 12 -2.57 -2.65 8.53
CA THR A 12 -2.37 -3.98 9.11
C THR A 12 -1.08 -4.61 8.61
N HIS A 13 -0.79 -4.54 7.31
CA HIS A 13 0.47 -5.07 6.77
C HIS A 13 1.70 -4.39 7.38
N ARG A 14 1.69 -3.05 7.54
CA ARG A 14 2.79 -2.33 8.20
C ARG A 14 2.92 -2.73 9.67
N GLN A 15 1.81 -2.92 10.36
CA GLN A 15 1.80 -3.34 11.76
C GLN A 15 2.35 -4.75 11.91
N VAL A 16 1.94 -5.68 11.04
CA VAL A 16 2.53 -7.03 10.95
C VAL A 16 4.03 -6.93 10.72
N ARG A 17 4.49 -6.13 9.76
CA ARG A 17 5.95 -5.96 9.54
C ARG A 17 6.68 -5.41 10.75
N SER A 18 6.13 -4.40 11.41
CA SER A 18 6.69 -3.86 12.65
C SER A 18 6.79 -4.94 13.74
N LEU A 19 5.78 -5.80 13.90
CA LEU A 19 5.82 -6.90 14.88
C LEU A 19 6.89 -7.92 14.53
N LEU A 20 7.03 -8.26 13.24
CA LEU A 20 8.07 -9.18 12.77
C LEU A 20 9.47 -8.60 12.97
N ASP A 21 9.67 -7.31 12.69
CA ASP A 21 10.96 -6.64 12.86
C ASP A 21 11.35 -6.51 14.35
N GLN A 22 10.38 -6.46 15.25
CA GLN A 22 10.61 -6.41 16.70
C GLN A 22 10.86 -7.80 17.31
N SER A 23 10.22 -8.84 16.77
CA SER A 23 10.17 -10.17 17.42
C SER A 23 11.08 -11.20 16.76
N LEU A 24 11.44 -11.01 15.49
CA LEU A 24 12.24 -11.94 14.70
C LEU A 24 13.55 -11.29 14.26
N PRO A 25 14.61 -12.08 14.05
CA PRO A 25 15.82 -11.57 13.41
C PRO A 25 15.54 -11.06 11.98
N PRO A 26 16.41 -10.17 11.45
CA PRO A 26 16.26 -9.66 10.10
C PRO A 26 16.30 -10.79 9.07
N GLU A 27 15.63 -10.57 7.95
CA GLU A 27 15.62 -11.52 6.84
C GLU A 27 17.03 -11.67 6.26
N PRO A 28 17.50 -12.92 6.04
CA PRO A 28 18.82 -13.15 5.49
C PRO A 28 18.94 -12.52 4.09
N THR A 29 20.03 -11.79 3.86
CA THR A 29 20.26 -11.04 2.60
C THR A 29 20.71 -11.95 1.46
N THR A 30 21.28 -13.11 1.79
CA THR A 30 21.88 -14.06 0.87
C THR A 30 20.95 -15.24 0.65
N LEU A 31 20.67 -15.52 -0.61
CA LEU A 31 19.77 -16.61 -1.03
C LEU A 31 20.37 -17.95 -0.58
N GLY A 32 19.76 -18.57 0.44
CA GLY A 32 20.18 -19.86 1.01
C GLY A 32 20.84 -19.79 2.38
N GLU A 33 21.22 -18.62 2.87
CA GLU A 33 21.61 -18.45 4.28
C GLU A 33 20.38 -18.25 5.14
N ARG A 34 20.33 -18.90 6.31
CA ARG A 34 19.23 -18.77 7.28
C ARG A 34 19.78 -18.32 8.61
N THR A 35 18.94 -17.61 9.37
CA THR A 35 19.31 -17.20 10.72
C THR A 35 19.53 -18.43 11.60
N GLN A 36 20.52 -18.33 12.49
CA GLN A 36 20.72 -19.32 13.56
C GLN A 36 20.15 -18.83 14.90
N VAL A 37 19.73 -17.56 14.96
CA VAL A 37 19.14 -16.97 16.17
C VAL A 37 17.76 -17.55 16.38
N ARG A 38 17.57 -18.12 17.57
CA ARG A 38 16.31 -18.74 17.98
C ARG A 38 15.48 -17.81 18.85
N VAL A 39 14.18 -17.83 18.64
CA VAL A 39 13.19 -17.04 19.40
C VAL A 39 12.65 -17.82 20.59
N GLY A 40 12.54 -19.15 20.45
CA GLY A 40 11.98 -20.07 21.45
C GLY A 40 10.46 -20.18 21.37
N LEU A 41 9.94 -21.33 21.80
CA LEU A 41 8.52 -21.72 21.68
C LEU A 41 7.55 -20.68 22.29
N GLN A 42 7.90 -20.09 23.43
CA GLN A 42 7.06 -19.07 24.08
C GLN A 42 6.98 -17.79 23.25
N GLY A 43 8.10 -17.35 22.67
CA GLY A 43 8.14 -16.17 21.80
C GLY A 43 7.37 -16.40 20.50
N LEU A 44 7.47 -17.60 19.91
CA LEU A 44 6.67 -17.97 18.74
C LEU A 44 5.16 -17.96 19.04
N ALA A 45 4.75 -18.55 20.17
CA ALA A 45 3.34 -18.55 20.59
C ALA A 45 2.82 -17.13 20.85
N GLN A 46 3.63 -16.28 21.49
CA GLN A 46 3.27 -14.87 21.73
C GLN A 46 3.15 -14.11 20.41
N LEU A 47 4.10 -14.26 19.49
CA LEU A 47 4.06 -13.63 18.18
C LEU A 47 2.82 -14.08 17.40
N GLN A 48 2.48 -15.37 17.43
CA GLN A 48 1.27 -15.89 16.80
C GLN A 48 0.02 -15.18 17.33
N GLN A 49 -0.11 -15.03 18.65
CA GLN A 49 -1.27 -14.35 19.25
C GLN A 49 -1.38 -12.89 18.80
N LEU A 50 -0.27 -12.17 18.74
CA LEU A 50 -0.24 -10.78 18.27
C LEU A 50 -0.66 -10.69 16.79
N LEU A 51 -0.15 -11.57 15.93
CA LEU A 51 -0.51 -11.60 14.51
C LEU A 51 -1.99 -11.95 14.30
N LEU A 52 -2.53 -12.91 15.06
CA LEU A 52 -3.97 -13.23 15.03
C LEU A 52 -4.83 -12.04 15.45
N ALA A 53 -4.40 -11.28 16.46
CA ALA A 53 -5.12 -10.09 16.89
C ALA A 53 -5.17 -9.03 15.77
N GLU A 54 -4.06 -8.80 15.06
CA GLU A 54 -4.01 -7.88 13.92
C GLU A 54 -4.87 -8.33 12.74
N ILE A 55 -4.89 -9.64 12.43
CA ILE A 55 -5.79 -10.22 11.42
C ILE A 55 -7.26 -9.99 11.82
N GLY A 56 -7.60 -10.19 13.09
CA GLY A 56 -8.95 -9.93 13.61
C GLY A 56 -9.34 -8.44 13.59
N VAL A 57 -8.37 -7.52 13.71
CA VAL A 57 -8.61 -6.08 13.48
C VAL A 57 -8.93 -5.81 12.00
N LEU A 58 -8.19 -6.43 11.08
CA LEU A 58 -8.44 -6.30 9.64
C LEU A 58 -9.83 -6.81 9.27
N GLN A 59 -10.21 -8.01 9.71
CA GLN A 59 -11.54 -8.58 9.44
C GLN A 59 -12.67 -7.67 9.93
N ARG A 60 -12.57 -7.15 11.16
CA ARG A 60 -13.55 -6.19 11.71
C ARG A 60 -13.64 -4.90 10.91
N SER A 61 -12.51 -4.39 10.41
CA SER A 61 -12.49 -3.18 9.57
C SER A 61 -13.20 -3.37 8.22
N LEU A 62 -13.25 -4.61 7.71
CA LEU A 62 -13.94 -4.96 6.47
C LEU A 62 -15.43 -5.32 6.68
N GLY A 63 -15.80 -5.76 7.90
CA GLY A 63 -17.14 -6.21 8.30
C GLY A 63 -18.28 -5.22 8.06
N GLY A 64 -17.98 -3.91 7.95
CA GLY A 64 -19.00 -2.90 7.68
C GLY A 64 -19.47 -2.84 6.23
N THR A 65 -18.76 -3.44 5.28
CA THR A 65 -19.08 -3.35 3.84
C THR A 65 -19.26 -4.70 3.16
N TYR A 66 -18.60 -5.75 3.66
CA TYR A 66 -18.60 -7.08 3.03
C TYR A 66 -19.26 -8.12 3.94
N ARG A 67 -19.80 -9.19 3.35
CA ARG A 67 -20.30 -10.33 4.10
C ARG A 67 -19.15 -11.09 4.75
N GLU A 68 -19.41 -11.75 5.87
CA GLU A 68 -18.41 -12.50 6.62
C GLU A 68 -17.70 -13.56 5.76
N GLU A 69 -18.45 -14.28 4.92
CA GLU A 69 -17.91 -15.27 3.97
C GLU A 69 -16.92 -14.65 2.96
N GLU A 70 -17.23 -13.46 2.45
CA GLU A 70 -16.37 -12.75 1.48
C GLU A 70 -15.10 -12.22 2.15
N ILE A 71 -15.21 -11.78 3.41
CA ILE A 71 -14.07 -11.35 4.20
C ILE A 71 -13.17 -12.52 4.50
N ASP A 72 -13.73 -13.66 4.93
CA ASP A 72 -12.94 -14.85 5.24
C ASP A 72 -12.18 -15.34 4.01
N GLU A 73 -12.88 -15.44 2.87
CA GLU A 73 -12.28 -15.84 1.60
C GLU A 73 -11.15 -14.88 1.15
N ALA A 74 -11.34 -13.58 1.31
CA ALA A 74 -10.36 -12.59 0.88
C ALA A 74 -9.17 -12.44 1.83
N VAL A 75 -9.37 -12.60 3.15
CA VAL A 75 -8.31 -12.47 4.16
C VAL A 75 -7.43 -13.72 4.20
N ARG A 76 -7.93 -14.88 3.80
CA ARG A 76 -7.18 -16.13 3.78
C ARG A 76 -5.83 -16.05 3.04
N PRO A 77 -5.73 -15.51 1.80
CA PRO A 77 -4.45 -15.21 1.15
C PRO A 77 -3.47 -14.37 1.97
N PHE A 78 -3.98 -13.40 2.74
CA PHE A 78 -3.15 -12.56 3.60
C PHE A 78 -2.57 -13.36 4.77
N VAL A 79 -3.32 -14.31 5.32
CA VAL A 79 -2.81 -15.23 6.36
C VAL A 79 -1.64 -16.06 5.82
N TYR A 80 -1.74 -16.59 4.60
CA TYR A 80 -0.65 -17.33 3.97
C TYR A 80 0.60 -16.48 3.78
N LEU A 81 0.43 -15.22 3.36
CA LEU A 81 1.52 -14.26 3.29
C LEU A 81 2.19 -14.14 4.66
N VAL A 82 1.44 -13.85 5.73
CA VAL A 82 2.03 -13.66 7.06
C VAL A 82 2.80 -14.89 7.54
N ASP A 83 2.27 -16.09 7.37
CA ASP A 83 3.00 -17.32 7.71
C ASP A 83 4.30 -17.46 6.91
N GLU A 84 4.28 -17.20 5.60
CA GLU A 84 5.48 -17.24 4.76
C GLU A 84 6.53 -16.20 5.19
N LEU A 85 6.09 -15.02 5.58
CA LEU A 85 6.96 -13.95 6.08
C LEU A 85 7.65 -14.32 7.39
N VAL A 86 6.94 -15.02 8.27
CA VAL A 86 7.49 -15.54 9.53
C VAL A 86 8.50 -16.65 9.23
N LEU A 87 8.08 -17.67 8.48
CA LEU A 87 8.90 -18.85 8.19
C LEU A 87 10.22 -18.50 7.50
N ARG A 88 10.22 -17.50 6.61
CA ARG A 88 11.45 -16.99 5.96
C ARG A 88 12.49 -16.43 6.92
N ARG A 89 12.06 -15.95 8.08
CA ARG A 89 12.92 -15.31 9.10
C ARG A 89 13.24 -16.23 10.27
N LEU A 90 12.64 -17.42 10.34
CA LEU A 90 12.91 -18.39 11.40
C LEU A 90 14.11 -19.28 11.06
N ALA A 91 14.83 -19.68 12.11
CA ALA A 91 15.85 -20.72 12.00
C ALA A 91 15.20 -22.06 11.60
N ASP A 92 15.95 -22.91 10.88
CA ASP A 92 15.45 -24.21 10.36
C ASP A 92 14.77 -25.06 11.41
N LEU A 93 15.37 -25.10 12.59
CA LEU A 93 14.90 -25.92 13.71
C LEU A 93 13.60 -25.40 14.31
N GLU A 94 13.29 -24.12 14.16
CA GLU A 94 12.06 -23.49 14.70
C GLU A 94 10.93 -23.39 13.67
N GLN A 95 11.20 -23.62 12.37
CA GLN A 95 10.16 -23.58 11.34
C GLN A 95 9.08 -24.64 11.58
N ALA A 96 9.47 -25.84 12.01
CA ALA A 96 8.53 -26.92 12.34
C ALA A 96 7.73 -26.62 13.62
N ASP A 97 8.28 -25.78 14.51
CA ASP A 97 7.64 -25.38 15.76
C ASP A 97 6.73 -24.16 15.59
N TRP A 98 6.76 -23.49 14.44
CA TRP A 98 5.90 -22.34 14.19
C TRP A 98 4.42 -22.75 14.20
N PRO A 99 3.61 -22.23 15.13
CA PRO A 99 2.20 -22.53 15.15
C PRO A 99 1.51 -21.76 14.02
N LEU A 100 1.35 -22.42 12.87
CA LEU A 100 0.81 -21.82 11.64
C LEU A 100 -0.53 -21.10 11.86
N LEU A 101 -0.63 -19.86 11.38
CA LEU A 101 -1.85 -19.07 11.42
C LEU A 101 -2.91 -19.71 10.50
N GLN A 102 -2.50 -20.16 9.32
CA GLN A 102 -3.35 -20.87 8.37
C GLN A 102 -3.97 -22.15 8.95
N TYR A 103 -3.22 -22.88 9.77
CA TYR A 103 -3.72 -24.10 10.40
C TYR A 103 -4.73 -23.76 11.49
N LYS A 104 -4.44 -22.74 12.30
CA LYS A 104 -5.31 -22.33 13.40
C LYS A 104 -6.62 -21.70 12.93
N LEU A 105 -6.59 -20.94 11.84
CA LEU A 105 -7.79 -20.27 11.31
C LEU A 105 -8.58 -21.17 10.35
N TYR A 106 -7.91 -22.01 9.56
CA TYR A 106 -8.52 -22.73 8.44
C TYR A 106 -8.28 -24.24 8.43
N GLY A 107 -7.48 -24.77 9.36
CA GLY A 107 -7.16 -26.20 9.41
C GLY A 107 -6.29 -26.70 8.26
N ILE A 108 -5.53 -25.81 7.61
CA ILE A 108 -4.67 -26.14 6.46
C ILE A 108 -3.21 -25.75 6.72
N ASP A 109 -2.29 -26.46 6.08
CA ASP A 109 -0.84 -26.22 6.13
C ASP A 109 -0.24 -25.93 4.73
N SER A 110 -1.01 -26.12 3.67
CA SER A 110 -0.63 -26.01 2.25
C SER A 110 -0.96 -24.66 1.62
N GLY A 111 -0.91 -23.56 2.39
CA GLY A 111 -1.26 -22.21 1.94
C GLY A 111 -0.52 -21.73 0.69
N GLY A 112 0.73 -22.17 0.51
CA GLY A 112 1.54 -21.90 -0.68
C GLY A 112 0.93 -22.42 -1.99
N ASP A 113 0.21 -23.54 -1.94
CA ASP A 113 -0.52 -24.10 -3.09
C ASP A 113 -1.95 -23.57 -3.14
N ARG A 114 -2.64 -23.57 -2.00
CA ARG A 114 -4.03 -23.10 -1.88
C ARG A 114 -4.21 -21.67 -2.35
N PHE A 115 -3.22 -20.81 -2.16
CA PHE A 115 -3.23 -19.44 -2.70
C PHE A 115 -3.51 -19.41 -4.21
N TYR A 116 -2.78 -20.22 -4.98
CA TYR A 116 -2.86 -20.21 -6.44
C TYR A 116 -4.08 -20.98 -6.95
N GLU A 117 -4.52 -22.03 -6.23
CA GLU A 117 -5.80 -22.68 -6.50
C GLU A 117 -6.95 -21.69 -6.40
N VAL A 118 -7.01 -20.93 -5.29
CA VAL A 118 -8.03 -19.87 -5.11
C VAL A 118 -7.90 -18.80 -6.21
N ALA A 119 -6.69 -18.38 -6.55
CA ALA A 119 -6.49 -17.41 -7.63
C ALA A 119 -7.03 -17.92 -8.97
N ASP A 120 -6.72 -19.15 -9.36
CA ASP A 120 -7.18 -19.73 -10.62
C ASP A 120 -8.69 -19.96 -10.63
N GLU A 121 -9.27 -20.48 -9.54
CA GLU A 121 -10.73 -20.64 -9.37
C GLU A 121 -11.45 -19.30 -9.57
N LYS A 122 -11.00 -18.25 -8.87
CA LYS A 122 -11.64 -16.93 -8.91
C LYS A 122 -11.46 -16.24 -10.25
N LEU A 123 -10.30 -16.42 -10.91
CA LEU A 123 -10.07 -15.87 -12.25
C LEU A 123 -11.04 -16.44 -13.29
N VAL A 124 -11.49 -17.70 -13.13
CA VAL A 124 -12.50 -18.31 -14.03
C VAL A 124 -13.93 -17.93 -13.61
N GLN A 125 -14.19 -17.78 -12.31
CA GLN A 125 -15.52 -17.44 -11.79
C GLN A 125 -15.97 -16.04 -12.23
N ARG A 126 -17.15 -15.97 -12.87
CA ARG A 126 -17.81 -14.68 -13.16
C ARG A 126 -18.51 -14.18 -11.90
N GLY A 127 -18.27 -12.92 -11.53
CA GLY A 127 -18.90 -12.29 -10.35
C GLY A 127 -18.19 -12.56 -9.01
N ALA A 128 -16.96 -13.07 -9.03
CA ALA A 128 -16.14 -13.11 -7.82
C ALA A 128 -15.95 -11.71 -7.22
N SER A 129 -15.93 -11.61 -5.89
CA SER A 129 -15.83 -10.34 -5.18
C SER A 129 -14.52 -9.61 -5.53
N PRO A 130 -14.56 -8.32 -5.91
CA PRO A 130 -13.34 -7.55 -6.20
C PRO A 130 -12.33 -7.57 -5.05
N LEU A 131 -12.81 -7.66 -3.81
CA LEU A 131 -11.98 -7.72 -2.60
C LEU A 131 -10.98 -8.87 -2.64
N VAL A 132 -11.39 -10.04 -3.13
CA VAL A 132 -10.52 -11.23 -3.22
C VAL A 132 -9.38 -11.00 -4.20
N PHE A 133 -9.68 -10.44 -5.38
CA PHE A 133 -8.65 -10.10 -6.37
C PHE A 133 -7.68 -9.03 -5.87
N GLU A 134 -8.19 -8.01 -5.18
CA GLU A 134 -7.36 -6.96 -4.59
C GLU A 134 -6.40 -7.51 -3.53
N LEU A 135 -6.88 -8.39 -2.63
CA LEU A 135 -6.04 -9.02 -1.59
C LEU A 135 -5.04 -10.03 -2.18
N LEU A 136 -5.43 -10.85 -3.16
CA LEU A 136 -4.49 -11.74 -3.87
C LEU A 136 -3.38 -10.93 -4.55
N HIS A 137 -3.75 -9.89 -5.30
CA HIS A 137 -2.79 -9.01 -5.97
C HIS A 137 -1.89 -8.28 -4.96
N PHE A 138 -2.46 -7.81 -3.85
CA PHE A 138 -1.71 -7.20 -2.76
C PHE A 138 -0.67 -8.16 -2.18
N CYS A 139 -1.04 -9.41 -1.90
CA CYS A 139 -0.11 -10.39 -1.34
C CYS A 139 1.09 -10.65 -2.25
N LEU A 140 0.86 -10.80 -3.57
CA LEU A 140 1.95 -10.95 -4.54
C LEU A 140 2.84 -9.69 -4.60
N THR A 141 2.25 -8.50 -4.43
CA THR A 141 2.99 -7.23 -4.40
C THR A 141 3.79 -7.08 -3.12
N ALA A 142 3.28 -7.59 -2.00
CA ALA A 142 3.94 -7.63 -0.70
C ALA A 142 5.04 -8.71 -0.60
N GLY A 143 5.25 -9.49 -1.67
CA GLY A 143 6.34 -10.44 -1.80
C GLY A 143 5.97 -11.88 -1.44
N PHE A 144 4.69 -12.26 -1.48
CA PHE A 144 4.28 -13.66 -1.42
C PHE A 144 4.78 -14.42 -2.65
N GLU A 145 5.39 -15.59 -2.44
CA GLU A 145 5.87 -16.44 -3.52
C GLU A 145 5.17 -17.81 -3.55
N GLY A 146 4.87 -18.41 -2.39
CA GLY A 146 4.28 -19.73 -2.27
C GLY A 146 5.02 -20.79 -3.10
N ARG A 147 4.26 -21.64 -3.80
CA ARG A 147 4.82 -22.69 -4.66
C ARG A 147 5.70 -22.21 -5.82
N TYR A 148 5.62 -20.93 -6.19
CA TYR A 148 6.39 -20.35 -7.28
C TYR A 148 7.62 -19.58 -6.81
N ALA A 149 8.15 -19.92 -5.63
CA ALA A 149 9.39 -19.37 -5.12
C ALA A 149 10.53 -19.45 -6.17
N GLY A 150 11.18 -18.32 -6.42
CA GLY A 150 12.21 -18.17 -7.46
C GLY A 150 11.70 -18.12 -8.92
N ASN A 151 10.41 -18.35 -9.20
CA ASN A 151 9.84 -18.26 -10.55
C ASN A 151 9.20 -16.88 -10.80
N THR A 152 10.05 -15.88 -11.03
CA THR A 152 9.61 -14.48 -11.21
C THR A 152 8.68 -14.28 -12.42
N ALA A 153 8.80 -15.11 -13.47
CA ALA A 153 7.94 -15.03 -14.64
C ALA A 153 6.50 -15.43 -14.31
N ARG A 154 6.30 -16.55 -13.60
CA ARG A 154 4.96 -16.97 -13.14
C ARG A 154 4.36 -15.98 -12.16
N LEU A 155 5.14 -15.46 -11.22
CA LEU A 155 4.66 -14.44 -10.28
C LEU A 155 4.18 -13.18 -11.00
N ARG A 156 4.90 -12.73 -12.04
CA ARG A 156 4.48 -11.59 -12.87
C ARG A 156 3.20 -11.87 -13.65
N GLU A 157 3.09 -13.05 -14.25
CA GLU A 157 1.89 -13.49 -14.98
C GLU A 157 0.64 -13.44 -14.08
N TYR A 158 0.72 -13.97 -12.85
CA TYR A 158 -0.40 -13.92 -11.91
C TYR A 158 -0.73 -12.49 -11.48
N LYS A 159 0.28 -11.63 -11.23
CA LYS A 159 0.05 -10.21 -10.92
C LYS A 159 -0.75 -9.52 -12.01
N GLU A 160 -0.36 -9.72 -13.27
CA GLU A 160 -1.04 -9.11 -14.43
C GLU A 160 -2.47 -9.65 -14.60
N ARG A 161 -2.66 -10.97 -14.51
CA ARG A 161 -3.98 -11.61 -14.62
C ARG A 161 -4.95 -11.12 -13.53
N LEU A 162 -4.47 -10.99 -12.30
CA LEU A 162 -5.26 -10.49 -11.17
C LEU A 162 -5.57 -9.00 -11.31
N ALA A 163 -4.57 -8.19 -11.69
CA ALA A 163 -4.75 -6.75 -11.90
C ALA A 163 -5.81 -6.44 -12.98
N ALA A 164 -5.85 -7.23 -14.06
CA ALA A 164 -6.83 -7.09 -15.13
C ALA A 164 -8.29 -7.33 -14.67
N ARG A 165 -8.51 -8.02 -13.54
CA ARG A 165 -9.84 -8.23 -12.96
C ARG A 165 -10.23 -7.19 -11.91
N ILE A 166 -9.28 -6.41 -11.40
CA ILE A 166 -9.57 -5.36 -10.44
C ILE A 166 -10.19 -4.18 -11.21
N PRO A 167 -11.40 -3.72 -10.83
CA PRO A 167 -12.02 -2.57 -11.47
C PRO A 167 -11.10 -1.37 -11.30
N THR A 168 -10.53 -0.88 -12.40
CA THR A 168 -9.77 0.37 -12.38
C THR A 168 -10.79 1.49 -12.14
N PRO A 169 -10.64 2.31 -11.08
CA PRO A 169 -11.47 3.49 -10.92
C PRO A 169 -11.35 4.30 -12.20
N GLU A 170 -12.48 4.66 -12.81
CA GLU A 170 -12.52 5.51 -13.99
C GLU A 170 -11.58 6.69 -13.74
N ALA A 171 -10.51 6.78 -14.52
CA ALA A 171 -9.48 7.78 -14.31
C ALA A 171 -10.21 9.13 -14.33
N VAL A 172 -10.23 9.82 -13.18
CA VAL A 172 -10.70 11.19 -13.13
C VAL A 172 -9.90 11.90 -14.22
N PRO A 173 -10.56 12.41 -15.28
CA PRO A 173 -9.84 13.03 -16.38
C PRO A 173 -8.90 14.05 -15.75
N ALA A 174 -7.62 13.96 -16.11
CA ALA A 174 -6.61 14.83 -15.54
C ALA A 174 -7.17 16.25 -15.51
N PRO A 175 -7.14 16.96 -14.36
CA PRO A 175 -7.61 18.33 -14.33
C PRO A 175 -6.92 19.04 -15.50
N PRO A 176 -7.67 19.78 -16.34
CA PRO A 176 -7.11 20.42 -17.52
C PRO A 176 -5.83 21.14 -17.09
N PRO A 177 -4.75 21.06 -17.89
CA PRO A 177 -3.45 21.62 -17.50
C PRO A 177 -3.70 23.01 -16.92
N ALA A 178 -3.24 23.23 -15.69
CA ALA A 178 -3.44 24.49 -15.00
C ALA A 178 -3.08 25.59 -15.99
N VAL A 179 -4.09 26.35 -16.43
CA VAL A 179 -3.86 27.48 -17.34
C VAL A 179 -2.80 28.29 -16.64
N ALA A 180 -1.60 28.38 -17.23
CA ALA A 180 -0.51 29.13 -16.66
C ALA A 180 -1.09 30.50 -16.34
N GLN A 181 -1.23 30.79 -15.04
CA GLN A 181 -1.73 32.08 -14.60
C GLN A 181 -0.67 33.05 -15.12
N GLN A 182 -0.99 33.73 -16.22
CA GLN A 182 -0.13 34.78 -16.73
C GLN A 182 0.08 35.72 -15.54
N PRO A 183 1.34 35.97 -15.12
CA PRO A 183 1.58 36.89 -14.02
C PRO A 183 0.80 38.15 -14.34
N LEU A 184 -0.04 38.61 -13.40
CA LEU A 184 -0.75 39.88 -13.50
C LEU A 184 0.30 40.97 -13.68
N VAL A 185 0.66 41.25 -14.94
CA VAL A 185 1.53 42.36 -15.28
C VAL A 185 0.68 43.59 -15.05
N HIS A 186 0.71 44.11 -13.82
CA HIS A 186 0.14 45.40 -13.53
C HIS A 186 0.82 46.40 -14.46
N ALA A 187 0.04 46.96 -15.39
CA ALA A 187 0.52 47.99 -16.30
C ALA A 187 1.09 49.14 -15.45
N PHE A 188 2.38 49.41 -15.60
CA PHE A 188 3.07 50.45 -14.84
C PHE A 188 2.34 51.78 -15.04
N PRO A 189 1.92 52.48 -13.97
CA PRO A 189 0.98 53.60 -14.05
C PRO A 189 1.68 54.90 -14.47
N TRP A 190 2.27 54.91 -15.66
CA TRP A 190 3.11 55.98 -16.22
C TRP A 190 2.44 57.35 -16.23
N ARG A 191 1.10 57.39 -16.33
CA ARG A 191 0.32 58.62 -16.32
C ARG A 191 0.52 59.43 -15.03
N TYR A 192 0.62 58.75 -13.88
CA TYR A 192 0.87 59.43 -12.60
C TYR A 192 2.26 60.06 -12.58
N TYR A 193 3.28 59.33 -13.02
CA TYR A 193 4.66 59.84 -13.09
C TYR A 193 4.81 60.99 -14.09
N ALA A 194 4.11 60.95 -15.22
CA ALA A 194 4.10 62.06 -16.18
C ALA A 194 3.49 63.34 -15.59
N VAL A 195 2.38 63.22 -14.84
CA VAL A 195 1.76 64.35 -14.14
C VAL A 195 2.68 64.88 -13.06
N SER A 196 3.27 64.01 -12.23
CA SER A 196 4.24 64.42 -11.20
C SER A 196 5.44 65.16 -11.82
N GLY A 197 6.02 64.63 -12.90
CA GLY A 197 7.12 65.28 -13.61
C GLY A 197 6.74 66.65 -14.16
N PHE A 198 5.54 66.78 -14.73
CA PHE A 198 5.04 68.07 -15.21
C PHE A 198 4.89 69.09 -14.10
N VAL A 199 4.32 68.72 -12.94
CA VAL A 199 4.19 69.61 -11.77
C VAL A 199 5.57 70.04 -11.27
N VAL A 200 6.51 69.09 -11.15
CA VAL A 200 7.88 69.36 -10.70
C VAL A 200 8.63 70.31 -11.63
N VAL A 201 8.32 70.36 -12.92
CA VAL A 201 8.97 71.31 -13.86
C VAL A 201 8.23 72.64 -13.94
N THR A 202 6.90 72.61 -13.98
CA THR A 202 6.10 73.82 -14.17
C THR A 202 6.13 74.74 -12.97
N VAL A 203 6.05 74.21 -11.75
CA VAL A 203 6.05 75.04 -10.53
C VAL A 203 7.35 75.84 -10.40
N PRO A 204 8.57 75.24 -10.53
CA PRO A 204 9.81 76.00 -10.50
C PRO A 204 9.94 77.00 -11.64
N VAL A 205 9.51 76.67 -12.86
CA VAL A 205 9.57 77.59 -14.00
C VAL A 205 8.65 78.79 -13.78
N LEU A 206 7.44 78.58 -13.25
CA LEU A 206 6.52 79.67 -12.90
C LEU A 206 7.11 80.54 -11.80
N LEU A 207 7.65 79.95 -10.73
CA LEU A 207 8.29 80.69 -9.64
C LEU A 207 9.53 81.47 -10.11
N TRP A 208 10.32 80.90 -11.01
CA TRP A 208 11.45 81.58 -11.64
C TRP A 208 10.98 82.76 -12.50
N TRP A 209 9.88 82.61 -13.25
CA TRP A 209 9.33 83.68 -14.08
C TRP A 209 8.72 84.81 -13.24
N LEU A 210 8.05 84.48 -12.13
CA LEU A 210 7.49 85.46 -11.18
C LEU A 210 8.53 86.17 -10.31
N SER A 211 9.74 85.60 -10.17
CA SER A 211 10.84 86.23 -9.42
C SER A 211 11.74 87.12 -10.29
N ARG A 212 11.39 87.28 -11.58
CA ARG A 212 12.09 88.12 -12.55
C ARG A 212 11.28 89.36 -12.89
#